data_AF-A0A3D5DZR3-F1
#
_entry.id   AF-A0A3D5DZR3-F1
#
_cell.length_a   1.000
_cell.length_b   1.000
_cell.length_c   1.000
_cell.angle_alpha   90.00
_cell.angle_beta   90.00
_cell.angle_gamma   90.00
#
_symmetry.space_group_name_H-M   'P 1'
#
loop_
_entity.id
_entity.type
_entity.pdbx_description
1 polymer ?
#
loop_
_entity_poly.entity_id
_entity_poly.type
_entity_poly.pdbx_seq_one_letter_code
_entity_poly.pdbx_strand_id
1 'polypeptide(L)'
;MTAPAQQPASGQAGLLERLLAAVRIEFRADILVPGPDDPVLGRPACPAGGCDRPRAENGLCTAHGKRWKDRGRPDMTAFLADPGPPLNGRRPLTACPVPGCRYGSSGQGLCMRHRPAWEHAGCPDPAAWAARAEPPAAQPRPECLLPFCTLWTENEAHQFCKAHDTRWRQLGSPDPGEFTEHCMLRGRARINFRGLPAQLRLEMQYAVQCRADRATITLPHQVARWVVRRASDAGVESLLDLSEDEWRRQAGRGKSPAYPAFLLFARDAGEELAEGTGWEAEYPRDIWRLHRIPGLVLNPGKPANSRIRLRFDRLAQPWLRDLSKRWTRLRLSSGLSVGTVQSDVAALTRFSEFL
;
A
#
# COMPACT_ATOMS: atom_id res chain seq x y z
N MET A 1 -36.99 -7.99 -16.56
CA MET A 1 -36.42 -6.74 -17.11
C MET A 1 -34.96 -6.72 -16.74
N THR A 2 -34.12 -7.16 -17.67
CA THR A 2 -32.68 -7.33 -17.49
C THR A 2 -32.01 -5.99 -17.76
N ALA A 3 -31.25 -5.46 -16.80
CA ALA A 3 -30.47 -4.24 -17.00
C ALA A 3 -29.47 -4.44 -18.15
N PRO A 4 -29.24 -3.45 -19.02
CA PRO A 4 -28.29 -3.61 -20.11
C PRO A 4 -26.88 -3.66 -19.53
N ALA A 5 -26.11 -4.68 -19.93
CA ALA A 5 -24.69 -4.74 -19.66
C ALA A 5 -24.02 -3.53 -20.32
N GLN A 6 -23.38 -2.68 -19.52
CA GLN A 6 -22.54 -1.59 -20.01
C GLN A 6 -21.41 -2.19 -20.84
N GLN A 7 -21.34 -1.82 -22.13
CA GLN A 7 -20.19 -2.11 -22.97
C GLN A 7 -18.94 -1.48 -22.36
N PRO A 8 -17.80 -2.19 -22.27
CA PRO A 8 -16.57 -1.61 -21.78
C PRO A 8 -16.17 -0.43 -22.67
N ALA A 9 -15.86 0.70 -22.04
CA ALA A 9 -15.44 1.90 -22.75
C ALA A 9 -14.20 1.59 -23.58
N SER A 10 -14.15 2.09 -24.82
CA SER A 10 -13.11 1.82 -25.83
C SER A 10 -11.66 2.08 -25.40
N GLY A 11 -11.42 2.67 -24.22
CA GLY A 11 -10.10 2.85 -23.61
C GLY A 11 -9.59 1.64 -22.81
N GLN A 12 -10.42 0.64 -22.49
CA GLN A 12 -9.96 -0.55 -21.73
C GLN A 12 -9.31 -1.62 -22.63
N ALA A 13 -9.61 -1.61 -23.93
CA ALA A 13 -9.02 -2.56 -24.88
C ALA A 13 -7.50 -2.35 -24.99
N GLY A 14 -6.72 -3.38 -24.64
CA GLY A 14 -5.25 -3.32 -24.72
C GLY A 14 -4.54 -2.78 -23.48
N LEU A 15 -5.28 -2.37 -22.42
CA LEU A 15 -4.65 -1.81 -21.22
C LEU A 15 -3.78 -2.85 -20.50
N LEU A 16 -4.24 -4.09 -20.40
CA LEU A 16 -3.48 -5.18 -19.77
C LEU A 16 -2.14 -5.41 -20.46
N GLU A 17 -2.12 -5.45 -21.80
CA GLU A 17 -0.92 -5.61 -22.60
C GLU A 17 0.04 -4.44 -22.40
N ARG A 18 -0.46 -3.21 -22.36
CA ARG A 18 0.34 -2.01 -22.09
C ARG A 18 0.93 -2.03 -20.69
N LEU A 19 0.17 -2.46 -19.68
CA LEU A 19 0.64 -2.62 -18.32
C LEU A 19 1.73 -3.70 -18.23
N LEU A 20 1.54 -4.84 -18.90
CA LEU A 20 2.54 -5.90 -19.00
C LEU A 20 3.82 -5.44 -19.71
N ALA A 21 3.74 -4.47 -20.62
CA ALA A 21 4.93 -3.87 -21.23
C ALA A 21 5.58 -2.81 -20.32
N ALA A 22 4.78 -2.01 -19.62
CA ALA A 22 5.25 -0.81 -18.92
C ALA A 22 5.72 -1.04 -17.48
N VAL A 23 5.13 -2.00 -16.75
CA VAL A 23 5.50 -2.27 -15.35
C VAL A 23 6.82 -3.01 -15.32
N ARG A 24 7.86 -2.43 -14.72
CA ARG A 24 9.19 -3.03 -14.60
C ARG A 24 9.19 -4.14 -13.54
N ILE A 25 10.11 -5.09 -13.67
CA ILE A 25 10.13 -6.33 -12.89
C ILE A 25 10.22 -6.08 -11.37
N GLU A 26 10.96 -5.06 -10.96
CA GLU A 26 11.11 -4.65 -9.55
C GLU A 26 9.80 -4.16 -8.92
N PHE A 27 8.81 -3.72 -9.72
CA PHE A 27 7.48 -3.34 -9.26
C PHE A 27 6.45 -4.46 -9.39
N ARG A 28 6.74 -5.55 -10.14
CA ARG A 28 5.81 -6.68 -10.35
C ARG A 28 5.65 -7.61 -9.13
N ALA A 29 6.38 -7.35 -8.05
CA ALA A 29 6.29 -8.15 -6.84
C ALA A 29 4.86 -8.11 -6.24
N ASP A 30 4.37 -9.27 -5.79
CA ASP A 30 3.10 -9.37 -5.06
C ASP A 30 3.13 -8.59 -3.73
N ILE A 31 4.30 -8.53 -3.10
CA ILE A 31 4.55 -7.72 -1.91
C ILE A 31 5.79 -6.87 -2.19
N LEU A 32 5.59 -5.57 -2.40
CA LEU A 32 6.67 -4.62 -2.56
C LEU A 32 7.15 -4.15 -1.18
N VAL A 33 8.44 -4.36 -0.89
CA VAL A 33 9.11 -3.90 0.34
C VAL A 33 10.18 -2.88 -0.06
N PRO A 34 9.88 -1.57 0.02
CA PRO A 34 10.85 -0.55 -0.34
C PRO A 34 12.09 -0.59 0.55
N GLY A 35 13.23 -0.24 -0.03
CA GLY A 35 14.45 0.01 0.74
C GLY A 35 14.22 1.15 1.75
N PRO A 36 14.86 1.12 2.93
CA PRO A 36 14.71 2.18 3.93
C PRO A 36 15.16 3.55 3.41
N ASP A 37 16.11 3.56 2.47
CA ASP A 37 16.72 4.75 1.88
C ASP A 37 16.07 5.17 0.55
N ASP A 38 15.02 4.46 0.11
CA ASP A 38 14.27 4.86 -1.09
C ASP A 38 13.62 6.24 -0.84
N PRO A 39 13.90 7.25 -1.68
CA PRO A 39 13.49 8.63 -1.42
C PRO A 39 11.99 8.86 -1.54
N VAL A 40 11.25 7.95 -2.19
CA VAL A 40 9.82 8.10 -2.47
C VAL A 40 8.99 7.10 -1.67
N LEU A 41 9.32 5.82 -1.78
CA LEU A 41 8.59 4.70 -1.21
C LEU A 41 9.14 4.29 0.16
N GLY A 42 10.42 4.60 0.39
CA GLY A 42 11.14 4.25 1.60
C GLY A 42 10.71 5.08 2.79
N ARG A 43 11.03 4.55 3.96
CA ARG A 43 10.98 5.31 5.21
C ARG A 43 12.12 4.83 6.08
N PRO A 44 12.94 5.75 6.64
CA PRO A 44 14.07 5.37 7.47
C PRO A 44 13.65 4.42 8.60
N ALA A 45 14.50 3.46 8.92
CA ALA A 45 14.26 2.51 10.00
C ALA A 45 14.36 3.19 11.38
N CYS A 46 13.67 2.61 12.36
CA CYS A 46 13.77 3.01 13.76
C CYS A 46 15.22 2.88 14.25
N PRO A 47 15.78 3.89 14.94
CA PRO A 47 17.16 3.84 15.41
C PRO A 47 17.40 2.89 16.59
N ALA A 48 16.35 2.26 17.14
CA ALA A 48 16.51 1.28 18.22
C ALA A 48 17.19 0.01 17.69
N GLY A 49 18.16 -0.52 18.43
CA GLY A 49 18.94 -1.69 18.03
C GLY A 49 18.07 -2.87 17.59
N GLY A 50 18.36 -3.43 16.41
CA GLY A 50 17.63 -4.56 15.84
C GLY A 50 16.21 -4.25 15.34
N CYS A 51 15.79 -2.98 15.27
CA CYS A 51 14.46 -2.60 14.79
C CYS A 51 14.49 -2.12 13.33
N ASP A 52 13.90 -2.90 12.45
CA ASP A 52 13.72 -2.65 11.01
C ASP A 52 12.36 -2.00 10.68
N ARG A 53 11.61 -1.56 11.70
CA ARG A 53 10.31 -0.91 11.49
C ARG A 53 10.52 0.54 11.04
N PRO A 54 9.69 1.05 10.12
CA PRO A 54 9.82 2.42 9.67
C PRO A 54 9.58 3.39 10.83
N ARG A 55 10.35 4.48 10.86
CA ARG A 55 10.10 5.61 11.77
C ARG A 55 8.67 6.11 11.59
N ALA A 56 8.14 6.70 12.63
CA ALA A 56 6.85 7.37 12.69
C ALA A 56 7.08 8.77 13.27
N GLU A 57 6.22 9.22 14.17
CA GLU A 57 6.43 10.48 14.92
C GLU A 57 7.64 10.37 15.86
N ASN A 58 8.30 11.50 16.10
CA ASN A 58 9.45 11.64 17.02
C ASN A 58 10.67 10.79 16.64
N GLY A 59 10.82 10.40 15.38
CA GLY A 59 11.98 9.65 14.90
C GLY A 59 12.04 8.17 15.32
N LEU A 60 10.98 7.65 15.96
CA LEU A 60 10.87 6.25 16.39
C LEU A 60 9.73 5.56 15.64
N CYS A 61 9.76 4.23 15.48
CA CYS A 61 8.56 3.50 15.02
C CYS A 61 7.40 3.67 16.02
N THR A 62 6.15 3.48 15.58
CA THR A 62 4.96 3.70 16.44
C THR A 62 5.04 2.97 17.79
N ALA A 63 5.57 1.75 17.82
CA ALA A 63 5.65 0.96 19.05
C ALA A 63 6.73 1.46 20.02
N HIS A 64 7.93 1.78 19.52
CA HIS A 64 8.97 2.40 20.36
C HIS A 64 8.60 3.83 20.77
N GLY A 65 7.97 4.60 19.88
CA GLY A 65 7.44 5.92 20.20
C GLY A 65 6.37 5.88 21.30
N LYS A 66 5.48 4.88 21.28
CA LYS A 66 4.55 4.64 22.39
C LYS A 66 5.29 4.30 23.68
N ARG A 67 6.23 3.36 23.65
CA ARG A 67 7.00 2.96 24.84
C ARG A 67 7.80 4.13 25.43
N TRP A 68 8.40 4.95 24.58
CA TRP A 68 9.12 6.17 24.99
C TRP A 68 8.19 7.18 25.67
N LYS A 69 6.98 7.42 25.11
CA LYS A 69 5.94 8.25 25.74
C LYS A 69 5.50 7.67 27.09
N ASP A 70 5.25 6.36 27.15
CA ASP A 70 4.78 5.67 28.35
C ASP A 70 5.85 5.69 29.48
N ARG A 71 7.14 5.80 29.14
CA ARG A 71 8.26 5.95 30.10
C ARG A 71 8.54 7.41 30.51
N GLY A 72 7.63 8.34 30.22
CA GLY A 72 7.79 9.74 30.60
C GLY A 72 8.72 10.54 29.68
N ARG A 73 8.95 10.09 28.44
CA ARG A 73 9.76 10.80 27.43
C ARG A 73 11.21 11.09 27.90
N PRO A 74 11.97 10.07 28.30
CA PRO A 74 13.37 10.25 28.67
C PRO A 74 14.19 10.80 27.50
N ASP A 75 15.43 11.23 27.76
CA ASP A 75 16.37 11.59 26.70
C ASP A 75 16.47 10.48 25.63
N MET A 76 16.59 10.88 24.37
CA MET A 76 16.55 9.94 23.23
C MET A 76 17.76 9.00 23.24
N THR A 77 18.95 9.49 23.60
CA THR A 77 20.16 8.66 23.67
C THR A 77 20.02 7.63 24.78
N ALA A 78 19.52 8.06 25.96
CA ALA A 78 19.24 7.15 27.07
C ALA A 78 18.19 6.09 26.70
N PHE A 79 17.12 6.47 26.00
CA PHE A 79 16.10 5.53 25.53
C PHE A 79 16.64 4.54 24.51
N LEU A 80 17.52 4.96 23.60
CA LEU A 80 18.07 4.08 22.57
C LEU A 80 19.11 3.10 23.12
N ALA A 81 19.75 3.43 24.25
CA ALA A 81 20.62 2.51 24.98
C ALA A 81 19.84 1.36 25.63
N ASP A 82 18.64 1.63 26.17
CA ASP A 82 17.71 0.59 26.65
C ASP A 82 16.27 0.88 26.17
N PRO A 83 15.94 0.50 24.93
CA PRO A 83 14.59 0.69 24.42
C PRO A 83 13.62 -0.31 25.04
N GLY A 84 14.06 -1.26 25.87
CA GLY A 84 13.30 -2.40 26.38
C GLY A 84 13.24 -3.60 25.43
N PRO A 85 12.41 -4.62 25.72
CA PRO A 85 12.42 -5.89 25.00
C PRO A 85 12.00 -5.75 23.53
N PRO A 86 12.42 -6.69 22.65
CA PRO A 86 12.04 -6.69 21.24
C PRO A 86 10.52 -6.58 21.04
N LEU A 87 10.12 -5.89 19.97
CA LEU A 87 8.71 -5.63 19.69
C LEU A 87 7.96 -6.92 19.30
N ASN A 88 6.72 -7.02 19.75
CA ASN A 88 5.82 -8.13 19.43
C ASN A 88 5.69 -8.33 17.91
N GLY A 89 5.62 -9.58 17.47
CA GLY A 89 5.44 -9.98 16.08
C GLY A 89 6.64 -10.68 15.46
N ARG A 90 7.87 -10.37 15.91
CA ARG A 90 9.14 -11.06 15.58
C ARG A 90 10.02 -11.34 16.80
N ARG A 91 9.46 -11.18 18.00
CA ARG A 91 10.13 -11.55 19.26
C ARG A 91 9.97 -13.07 19.48
N PRO A 92 11.00 -13.76 20.00
CA PRO A 92 10.86 -15.13 20.47
C PRO A 92 9.72 -15.24 21.49
N LEU A 93 8.86 -16.23 21.30
CA LEU A 93 7.81 -16.55 22.26
C LEU A 93 8.42 -17.18 23.51
N THR A 94 7.77 -16.96 24.65
CA THR A 94 8.22 -17.50 25.94
C THR A 94 8.11 -19.03 25.94
N ALA A 95 9.22 -19.70 26.24
CA ALA A 95 9.25 -21.14 26.47
C ALA A 95 8.72 -21.49 27.86
N CYS A 96 8.40 -22.77 28.07
CA CYS A 96 8.12 -23.32 29.38
C CYS A 96 9.34 -23.13 30.30
N PRO A 97 9.16 -22.70 31.55
CA PRO A 97 10.27 -22.49 32.48
C PRO A 97 10.92 -23.78 32.98
N VAL A 98 10.36 -24.96 32.70
CA VAL A 98 10.97 -26.25 33.08
C VAL A 98 12.31 -26.41 32.34
N PRO A 99 13.43 -26.68 33.03
CA PRO A 99 14.74 -26.84 32.41
C PRO A 99 14.71 -27.81 31.22
N GLY A 100 15.30 -27.39 30.09
CA GLY A 100 15.34 -28.17 28.85
C GLY A 100 14.02 -28.23 28.06
N CYS A 101 12.90 -27.72 28.58
CA CYS A 101 11.63 -27.70 27.87
C CYS A 101 11.53 -26.49 26.93
N ARG A 102 11.40 -26.73 25.62
CA ARG A 102 11.20 -25.66 24.62
C ARG A 102 9.78 -25.61 24.06
N TYR A 103 8.80 -26.25 24.70
CA TYR A 103 7.39 -26.00 24.37
C TYR A 103 6.99 -24.59 24.81
N GLY A 104 6.12 -23.93 24.05
CA GLY A 104 5.62 -22.59 24.41
C GLY A 104 4.85 -22.59 25.72
N SER A 105 5.05 -21.55 26.53
CA SER A 105 4.20 -21.32 27.70
C SER A 105 2.79 -20.91 27.28
N SER A 106 1.81 -21.28 28.10
CA SER A 106 0.39 -20.99 27.91
C SER A 106 -0.16 -20.14 29.06
N GLY A 107 -1.48 -19.96 29.15
CA GLY A 107 -2.09 -19.38 30.35
C GLY A 107 -1.64 -20.19 31.58
N GLN A 108 -1.18 -19.51 32.63
CA GLN A 108 -0.48 -20.07 33.81
C GLN A 108 1.03 -20.29 33.68
N GLY A 109 1.68 -19.80 32.62
CA GLY A 109 3.16 -19.74 32.56
C GLY A 109 3.86 -21.08 32.26
N LEU A 110 3.12 -22.18 32.16
CA LEU A 110 3.63 -23.52 31.81
C LEU A 110 3.12 -23.96 30.43
N CYS A 111 3.80 -24.90 29.79
CA CYS A 111 3.28 -25.53 28.57
C CYS A 111 2.14 -26.49 28.89
N MET A 112 1.34 -26.83 27.88
CA MET A 112 0.20 -27.74 28.02
C MET A 112 0.57 -29.15 28.49
N ARG A 113 1.84 -29.57 28.33
CA ARG A 113 2.33 -30.88 28.77
C ARG A 113 2.68 -30.91 30.26
N HIS A 114 3.22 -29.82 30.80
CA HIS A 114 3.55 -29.72 32.23
C HIS A 114 2.39 -29.20 33.09
N ARG A 115 1.40 -28.53 32.47
CA ARG A 115 0.25 -27.99 33.20
C ARG A 115 -0.51 -29.05 34.02
N PRO A 116 -0.82 -30.26 33.51
CA PRO A 116 -1.54 -31.26 34.29
C PRO A 116 -0.78 -31.76 35.54
N ALA A 117 0.54 -31.92 35.43
CA ALA A 117 1.38 -32.34 36.55
C ALA A 117 1.48 -31.24 37.61
N TRP A 118 1.57 -29.98 37.19
CA TRP A 118 1.52 -28.82 38.07
C TRP A 118 0.16 -28.64 38.75
N GLU A 119 -0.95 -28.86 38.03
CA GLU A 119 -2.31 -28.86 38.58
C GLU A 119 -2.47 -29.95 39.64
N HIS A 120 -1.95 -31.17 39.39
CA HIS A 120 -1.92 -32.27 40.36
C HIS A 120 -1.07 -31.95 41.61
N ALA A 121 -0.05 -31.12 41.48
CA ALA A 121 0.77 -30.66 42.59
C ALA A 121 0.09 -29.56 43.44
N GLY A 122 -1.17 -29.22 43.15
CA GLY A 122 -1.94 -28.22 43.90
C GLY A 122 -1.72 -26.77 43.44
N CYS A 123 -1.31 -26.57 42.19
CA CYS A 123 -1.08 -25.25 41.59
C CYS A 123 -0.12 -24.32 42.38
N PRO A 124 1.08 -24.79 42.80
CA PRO A 124 2.09 -23.95 43.46
C PRO A 124 2.59 -22.83 42.52
N ASP A 125 3.50 -21.96 42.99
CA ASP A 125 4.13 -20.97 42.10
C ASP A 125 4.75 -21.65 40.85
N PRO A 126 4.36 -21.26 39.63
CA PRO A 126 4.78 -21.97 38.42
C PRO A 126 6.29 -21.98 38.19
N ALA A 127 7.01 -20.92 38.57
CA ALA A 127 8.45 -20.83 38.38
C ALA A 127 9.18 -21.73 39.40
N ALA A 128 8.77 -21.68 40.67
CA ALA A 128 9.32 -22.52 41.73
C ALA A 128 9.08 -24.02 41.47
N TRP A 129 7.89 -24.37 40.98
CA TRP A 129 7.57 -25.74 40.58
C TRP A 129 8.40 -26.18 39.38
N ALA A 130 8.48 -25.34 38.34
CA ALA A 130 9.22 -25.67 37.12
C ALA A 130 10.72 -25.89 37.37
N ALA A 131 11.32 -25.15 38.30
CA ALA A 131 12.71 -25.33 38.68
C ALA A 131 13.02 -26.71 39.28
N ARG A 132 12.00 -27.41 39.81
CA ARG A 132 12.12 -28.75 40.42
C ARG A 132 11.53 -29.86 39.56
N ALA A 133 10.79 -29.51 38.51
CA ALA A 133 10.17 -30.47 37.62
C ALA A 133 11.24 -31.23 36.81
N GLU A 134 10.98 -32.50 36.56
CA GLU A 134 11.87 -33.32 35.73
C GLU A 134 11.96 -32.75 34.30
N PRO A 135 13.17 -32.63 33.74
CA PRO A 135 13.35 -32.17 32.38
C PRO A 135 12.73 -33.20 31.41
N PRO A 136 12.21 -32.75 30.26
CA PRO A 136 11.73 -33.68 29.25
C PRO A 136 12.89 -34.55 28.74
N ALA A 137 12.59 -35.81 28.38
CA ALA A 137 13.58 -36.72 27.81
C ALA A 137 14.36 -36.07 26.66
N ALA A 138 15.66 -36.34 26.61
CA ALA A 138 16.59 -35.82 25.60
C ALA A 138 16.39 -36.52 24.25
N GLN A 139 15.26 -36.22 23.60
CA GLN A 139 14.91 -36.70 22.27
C GLN A 139 14.85 -35.52 21.30
N PRO A 140 15.28 -35.70 20.04
CA PRO A 140 15.11 -34.68 19.02
C PRO A 140 13.62 -34.40 18.84
N ARG A 141 13.26 -33.11 18.79
CA ARG A 141 11.90 -32.63 18.59
C ARG A 141 11.89 -31.61 17.47
N PRO A 142 10.89 -31.63 16.58
CA PRO A 142 10.79 -30.64 15.53
C PRO A 142 10.61 -29.23 16.12
N GLU A 143 11.26 -28.26 15.49
CA GLU A 143 11.21 -26.85 15.86
C GLU A 143 10.24 -26.09 14.96
N CYS A 144 9.73 -24.97 15.46
CA CYS A 144 8.89 -24.06 14.70
C CYS A 144 9.62 -23.57 13.45
N LEU A 145 8.97 -23.66 12.28
CA LEU A 145 9.54 -23.24 10.99
C LEU A 145 9.92 -21.75 10.92
N LEU A 146 9.36 -20.91 11.80
CA LEU A 146 9.69 -19.48 11.83
C LEU A 146 11.13 -19.23 12.30
N PRO A 147 11.99 -18.53 11.52
CA PRO A 147 13.42 -18.38 11.81
C PRO A 147 13.77 -17.71 13.15
N PHE A 148 12.86 -16.93 13.72
CA PHE A 148 13.03 -16.24 15.00
C PHE A 148 12.37 -16.97 16.19
N CYS A 149 11.87 -18.20 15.98
CA CYS A 149 11.19 -18.98 17.00
C CYS A 149 11.90 -20.30 17.25
N THR A 150 12.39 -20.47 18.48
CA THR A 150 13.10 -21.67 18.93
C THR A 150 12.18 -22.64 19.68
N LEU A 151 10.85 -22.48 19.60
CA LEU A 151 9.93 -23.36 20.31
C LEU A 151 9.69 -24.66 19.54
N TRP A 152 9.46 -25.75 20.26
CA TRP A 152 9.08 -27.03 19.68
C TRP A 152 7.65 -27.03 19.13
N THR A 153 7.43 -27.81 18.08
CA THR A 153 6.11 -28.13 17.54
C THR A 153 5.43 -29.19 18.41
N GLU A 154 4.10 -29.28 18.36
CA GLU A 154 3.36 -30.21 19.23
C GLU A 154 3.69 -31.68 18.93
N ASN A 155 3.92 -31.99 17.65
CA ASN A 155 4.36 -33.27 17.10
C ASN A 155 4.93 -33.07 15.68
N GLU A 156 5.38 -34.16 15.04
CA GLU A 156 6.01 -34.16 13.71
C GLU A 156 5.07 -33.69 12.57
N ALA A 157 3.75 -33.78 12.75
CA ALA A 157 2.79 -33.31 11.76
C ALA A 157 2.61 -31.77 11.79
N HIS A 158 3.08 -31.09 12.83
CA HIS A 158 3.00 -29.64 12.94
C HIS A 158 4.29 -28.96 12.47
N GLN A 159 4.14 -27.94 11.63
CA GLN A 159 5.25 -27.13 11.14
C GLN A 159 5.55 -25.92 12.05
N PHE A 160 4.60 -25.52 12.88
CA PHE A 160 4.71 -24.37 13.76
C PHE A 160 4.48 -24.78 15.22
N CYS A 161 5.07 -24.04 16.17
CA CYS A 161 4.73 -24.22 17.58
C CYS A 161 3.24 -23.84 17.81
N LYS A 162 2.63 -24.35 18.88
CA LYS A 162 1.19 -24.18 19.17
C LYS A 162 0.66 -22.76 18.92
N ALA A 163 1.36 -21.75 19.42
CA ALA A 163 0.94 -20.35 19.29
C ALA A 163 0.98 -19.84 17.84
N HIS A 164 2.02 -20.23 17.08
CA HIS A 164 2.14 -19.87 15.68
C HIS A 164 1.20 -20.69 14.79
N ASP A 165 0.98 -21.97 15.10
CA ASP A 165 -0.02 -22.82 14.45
C ASP A 165 -1.45 -22.26 14.65
N THR A 166 -1.79 -21.85 15.87
CA THR A 166 -3.09 -21.20 16.15
C THR A 166 -3.29 -19.96 15.26
N ARG A 167 -2.26 -19.12 15.16
CA ARG A 167 -2.31 -17.92 14.32
C ARG A 167 -2.34 -18.25 12.83
N TRP A 168 -1.62 -19.29 12.41
CA TRP A 168 -1.60 -19.78 11.03
C TRP A 168 -3.00 -20.26 10.62
N ARG A 169 -3.67 -21.05 11.46
CA ARG A 169 -5.06 -21.47 11.27
C ARG A 169 -6.04 -20.32 11.25
N GLN A 170 -5.88 -19.32 12.13
CA GLN A 170 -6.71 -18.10 12.12
C GLN A 170 -6.60 -17.30 10.82
N LEU A 171 -5.51 -17.46 10.08
CA LEU A 171 -5.32 -16.86 8.76
C LEU A 171 -5.78 -17.77 7.62
N GLY A 172 -6.49 -18.86 7.91
CA GLY A 172 -7.00 -19.80 6.91
C GLY A 172 -6.00 -20.87 6.49
N SER A 173 -4.92 -21.09 7.26
CA SER A 173 -3.88 -22.10 6.97
C SER A 173 -3.23 -21.92 5.59
N PRO A 174 -2.67 -20.73 5.28
CA PRO A 174 -2.00 -20.48 4.00
C PRO A 174 -0.76 -21.38 3.82
N ASP A 175 -0.10 -21.30 2.67
CA ASP A 175 1.18 -21.98 2.48
C ASP A 175 2.18 -21.63 3.61
N PRO A 176 2.96 -22.59 4.14
CA PRO A 176 3.86 -22.35 5.27
C PRO A 176 4.96 -21.33 4.97
N GLY A 177 5.44 -21.28 3.72
CA GLY A 177 6.37 -20.28 3.23
C GLY A 177 5.74 -18.90 3.20
N GLU A 178 4.51 -18.78 2.68
CA GLU A 178 3.75 -17.53 2.71
C GLU A 178 3.47 -17.02 4.12
N PHE A 179 3.13 -17.91 5.05
CA PHE A 179 2.94 -17.55 6.45
C PHE A 179 4.25 -17.08 7.09
N THR A 180 5.36 -17.75 6.77
CA THR A 180 6.69 -17.37 7.24
C THR A 180 7.06 -15.98 6.75
N GLU A 181 6.89 -15.70 5.46
CA GLU A 181 7.09 -14.37 4.88
C GLU A 181 6.18 -13.32 5.53
N HIS A 182 4.89 -13.64 5.71
CA HIS A 182 3.93 -12.76 6.38
C HIS A 182 4.43 -12.34 7.76
N CYS A 183 4.94 -13.31 8.53
CA CYS A 183 5.51 -13.13 9.86
C CYS A 183 6.83 -12.34 9.84
N MET A 184 7.74 -12.66 8.94
CA MET A 184 9.02 -11.96 8.76
C MET A 184 8.86 -10.50 8.36
N LEU A 185 7.77 -10.15 7.67
CA LEU A 185 7.48 -8.78 7.26
C LEU A 185 6.63 -7.99 8.26
N ARG A 186 6.27 -8.55 9.43
CA ARG A 186 5.40 -7.89 10.43
C ARG A 186 5.98 -6.58 10.97
N GLY A 187 5.36 -5.48 10.57
CA GLY A 187 5.73 -4.13 11.01
C GLY A 187 6.76 -3.44 10.14
N ARG A 188 7.23 -4.08 9.05
CA ARG A 188 7.98 -3.39 7.99
C ARG A 188 7.04 -2.55 7.13
N ALA A 189 7.57 -1.49 6.52
CA ALA A 189 6.88 -0.78 5.45
C ALA A 189 6.78 -1.72 4.24
N ARG A 190 5.56 -1.98 3.78
CA ARG A 190 5.29 -2.83 2.63
C ARG A 190 3.98 -2.44 1.96
N ILE A 191 3.88 -2.70 0.67
CA ILE A 191 2.65 -2.61 -0.12
C ILE A 191 2.32 -4.03 -0.57
N ASN A 192 1.17 -4.54 -0.17
CA ASN A 192 0.73 -5.89 -0.50
C ASN A 192 -0.34 -5.80 -1.58
N PHE A 193 -0.08 -6.38 -2.75
CA PHE A 193 -1.00 -6.43 -3.89
C PHE A 193 -1.66 -7.80 -4.07
N ARG A 194 -1.35 -8.79 -3.21
CA ARG A 194 -2.02 -10.10 -3.22
C ARG A 194 -3.53 -9.95 -3.04
N GLY A 195 -4.28 -10.83 -3.70
CA GLY A 195 -5.74 -10.84 -3.67
C GLY A 195 -6.40 -9.82 -4.61
N LEU A 196 -5.62 -8.97 -5.31
CA LEU A 196 -6.16 -8.15 -6.39
C LEU A 196 -6.28 -8.95 -7.70
N PRO A 197 -7.33 -8.71 -8.51
CA PRO A 197 -7.40 -9.14 -9.91
C PRO A 197 -6.13 -8.77 -10.68
N ALA A 198 -5.76 -9.58 -11.68
CA ALA A 198 -4.47 -9.47 -12.36
C ALA A 198 -4.23 -8.07 -12.97
N GLN A 199 -5.24 -7.49 -13.63
CA GLN A 199 -5.13 -6.16 -14.22
C GLN A 199 -5.05 -5.08 -13.12
N LEU A 200 -5.97 -5.07 -12.15
CA LEU A 200 -5.94 -4.12 -11.04
C LEU A 200 -4.60 -4.14 -10.27
N ARG A 201 -3.99 -5.33 -10.11
CA ARG A 201 -2.67 -5.48 -9.51
C ARG A 201 -1.61 -4.71 -10.31
N LEU A 202 -1.58 -4.89 -11.63
CA LEU A 202 -0.65 -4.20 -12.50
C LEU A 202 -0.91 -2.69 -12.53
N GLU A 203 -2.17 -2.25 -12.53
CA GLU A 203 -2.51 -0.82 -12.44
C GLU A 203 -1.95 -0.18 -11.15
N MET A 204 -2.09 -0.87 -10.02
CA MET A 204 -1.54 -0.42 -8.74
C MET A 204 -0.01 -0.42 -8.73
N GLN A 205 0.62 -1.46 -9.26
CA GLN A 205 2.07 -1.54 -9.39
C GLN A 205 2.61 -0.44 -10.33
N TYR A 206 1.93 -0.20 -11.45
CA TYR A 206 2.24 0.89 -12.38
C TYR A 206 2.11 2.25 -11.73
N ALA A 207 1.05 2.50 -10.95
CA ALA A 207 0.89 3.75 -10.22
C ALA A 207 2.03 3.97 -9.20
N VAL A 208 2.44 2.92 -8.47
CA VAL A 208 3.59 3.01 -7.55
C VAL A 208 4.88 3.29 -8.31
N GLN A 209 5.09 2.64 -9.46
CA GLN A 209 6.22 2.89 -10.36
C GLN A 209 6.25 4.35 -10.82
N CYS A 210 5.15 4.87 -11.38
CA CYS A 210 5.06 6.26 -11.83
C CYS A 210 5.33 7.25 -10.70
N ARG A 211 4.93 6.91 -9.47
CA ARG A 211 5.18 7.75 -8.30
C ARG A 211 6.67 7.77 -7.94
N ALA A 212 7.32 6.61 -7.95
CA ALA A 212 8.76 6.47 -7.74
C ALA A 212 9.55 7.24 -8.80
N ASP A 213 9.20 7.08 -10.08
CA ASP A 213 9.89 7.73 -11.20
C ASP A 213 9.78 9.25 -11.17
N ARG A 214 8.58 9.78 -10.87
CA ARG A 214 8.37 11.23 -10.80
C ARG A 214 9.14 11.87 -9.64
N ALA A 215 9.38 11.13 -8.55
CA ALA A 215 10.13 11.56 -7.36
C ALA A 215 9.79 12.96 -6.80
N THR A 216 8.57 13.46 -7.07
CA THR A 216 8.16 14.81 -6.67
C THR A 216 7.57 14.88 -5.27
N ILE A 217 6.91 13.80 -4.84
CA ILE A 217 6.26 13.66 -3.53
C ILE A 217 6.40 12.21 -3.09
N THR A 218 6.69 12.00 -1.80
CA THR A 218 6.77 10.67 -1.20
C THR A 218 5.43 9.93 -1.24
N LEU A 219 5.49 8.59 -1.20
CA LEU A 219 4.34 7.70 -1.07
C LEU A 219 4.47 6.88 0.21
N PRO A 220 3.87 7.34 1.32
CA PRO A 220 3.82 6.54 2.53
C PRO A 220 3.09 5.21 2.29
N HIS A 221 3.68 4.09 2.71
CA HIS A 221 3.08 2.75 2.57
C HIS A 221 1.65 2.64 3.13
N GLN A 222 1.28 3.47 4.11
CA GLN A 222 -0.09 3.54 4.66
C GLN A 222 -1.10 4.07 3.64
N VAL A 223 -0.69 5.04 2.81
CA VAL A 223 -1.50 5.60 1.73
C VAL A 223 -1.69 4.55 0.64
N ALA A 224 -0.61 3.93 0.17
CA ALA A 224 -0.68 2.86 -0.82
C ALA A 224 -1.53 1.67 -0.33
N ARG A 225 -1.33 1.21 0.91
CA ARG A 225 -2.14 0.16 1.54
C ARG A 225 -3.62 0.52 1.60
N TRP A 226 -3.95 1.78 1.92
CA TRP A 226 -5.33 2.23 1.95
C TRP A 226 -5.95 2.22 0.55
N VAL A 227 -5.21 2.67 -0.47
CA VAL A 227 -5.69 2.66 -1.86
C VAL A 227 -5.90 1.23 -2.37
N VAL A 228 -4.96 0.32 -2.13
CA VAL A 228 -5.11 -1.11 -2.46
C VAL A 228 -6.35 -1.71 -1.79
N ARG A 229 -6.52 -1.46 -0.49
CA ARG A 229 -7.71 -1.94 0.24
C ARG A 229 -8.99 -1.34 -0.33
N ARG A 230 -9.00 -0.05 -0.68
CA ARG A 230 -10.20 0.60 -1.24
C ARG A 230 -10.60 0.03 -2.59
N ALA A 231 -9.64 -0.25 -3.47
CA ALA A 231 -9.94 -0.87 -4.75
C ALA A 231 -10.42 -2.33 -4.57
N SER A 232 -9.82 -3.05 -3.62
CA SER A 232 -10.27 -4.41 -3.26
C SER A 232 -11.69 -4.42 -2.66
N ASP A 233 -11.98 -3.53 -1.70
CA ASP A 233 -13.30 -3.40 -1.06
C ASP A 233 -14.37 -2.94 -2.07
N ALA A 234 -13.98 -2.24 -3.14
CA ALA A 234 -14.89 -1.81 -4.22
C ALA A 234 -15.26 -2.93 -5.21
N GLY A 235 -14.51 -4.05 -5.22
CA GLY A 235 -14.80 -5.20 -6.08
C GLY A 235 -14.61 -4.94 -7.58
N VAL A 236 -13.78 -3.96 -7.96
CA VAL A 236 -13.50 -3.61 -9.36
C VAL A 236 -12.40 -4.48 -9.95
N GLU A 237 -12.42 -4.69 -11.26
CA GLU A 237 -11.33 -5.38 -11.99
C GLU A 237 -10.27 -4.40 -12.51
N SER A 238 -10.64 -3.13 -12.64
CA SER A 238 -9.80 -2.01 -13.04
C SER A 238 -10.13 -0.75 -12.24
N LEU A 239 -9.15 0.13 -12.00
CA LEU A 239 -9.41 1.47 -11.45
C LEU A 239 -10.26 2.33 -12.40
N LEU A 240 -10.32 1.96 -13.68
CA LEU A 240 -11.08 2.67 -14.70
C LEU A 240 -12.57 2.27 -14.74
N ASP A 241 -12.96 1.21 -14.02
CA ASP A 241 -14.37 0.78 -13.93
C ASP A 241 -15.26 1.82 -13.24
N LEU A 242 -14.65 2.70 -12.44
CA LEU A 242 -15.31 3.81 -11.78
C LEU A 242 -14.74 5.15 -12.29
N SER A 243 -15.64 6.12 -12.43
CA SER A 243 -15.31 7.50 -12.76
C SER A 243 -14.52 8.19 -11.63
N GLU A 244 -13.84 9.28 -11.97
CA GLU A 244 -13.14 10.12 -11.00
C GLU A 244 -14.08 10.57 -9.86
N ASP A 245 -15.32 10.94 -10.19
CA ASP A 245 -16.31 11.42 -9.22
C ASP A 245 -16.82 10.31 -8.31
N GLU A 246 -16.97 9.09 -8.82
CA GLU A 246 -17.34 7.93 -8.01
C GLU A 246 -16.24 7.60 -6.99
N TRP A 247 -14.98 7.57 -7.42
CA TRP A 247 -13.86 7.39 -6.51
C TRP A 247 -13.77 8.49 -5.46
N ARG A 248 -14.03 9.75 -5.84
CA ARG A 248 -14.10 10.87 -4.88
C ARG A 248 -15.20 10.68 -3.85
N ARG A 249 -16.39 10.22 -4.25
CA ARG A 249 -17.49 9.91 -3.34
C ARG A 249 -17.12 8.77 -2.39
N GLN A 250 -16.54 7.69 -2.91
CA GLN A 250 -16.16 6.51 -2.12
C GLN A 250 -15.00 6.75 -1.15
N ALA A 251 -14.07 7.65 -1.47
CA ALA A 251 -12.98 8.01 -0.58
C ALA A 251 -13.49 8.63 0.75
N GLY A 252 -14.70 9.19 0.75
CA GLY A 252 -15.35 9.78 1.91
C GLY A 252 -14.69 11.08 2.39
N ARG A 253 -15.26 11.67 3.45
CA ARG A 253 -14.69 12.84 4.14
C ARG A 253 -14.01 12.39 5.43
N GLY A 254 -12.77 12.81 5.69
CA GLY A 254 -12.11 12.61 6.99
C GLY A 254 -10.69 12.03 6.98
N LYS A 255 -10.15 11.62 5.83
CA LYS A 255 -8.72 11.28 5.70
C LYS A 255 -7.92 12.48 5.21
N SER A 256 -6.61 12.48 5.50
CA SER A 256 -5.67 13.45 4.94
C SER A 256 -5.82 13.49 3.41
N PRO A 257 -5.75 14.67 2.76
CA PRO A 257 -5.89 14.81 1.31
C PRO A 257 -4.97 13.90 0.47
N ALA A 258 -3.83 13.47 1.04
CA ALA A 258 -2.89 12.57 0.39
C ALA A 258 -3.50 11.21 -0.01
N TYR A 259 -4.47 10.71 0.76
CA TYR A 259 -5.10 9.40 0.53
C TYR A 259 -5.95 9.38 -0.76
N PRO A 260 -6.99 10.21 -0.88
CA PRO A 260 -7.74 10.31 -2.14
C PRO A 260 -6.86 10.82 -3.29
N ALA A 261 -5.87 11.67 -3.03
CA ALA A 261 -4.98 12.16 -4.10
C ALA A 261 -4.18 11.03 -4.75
N PHE A 262 -3.67 10.05 -3.98
CA PHE A 262 -2.94 8.92 -4.57
C PHE A 262 -3.86 7.96 -5.33
N LEU A 263 -5.09 7.72 -4.84
CA LEU A 263 -6.09 6.91 -5.57
C LEU A 263 -6.39 7.50 -6.95
N LEU A 264 -6.67 8.81 -6.99
CA LEU A 264 -6.97 9.51 -8.23
C LEU A 264 -5.75 9.57 -9.15
N PHE A 265 -4.55 9.75 -8.58
CA PHE A 265 -3.31 9.63 -9.34
C PHE A 265 -3.13 8.24 -9.97
N ALA A 266 -3.45 7.17 -9.24
CA ALA A 266 -3.32 5.80 -9.76
C ALA A 266 -4.29 5.56 -10.93
N ARG A 267 -5.54 6.02 -10.79
CA ARG A 267 -6.53 6.00 -11.89
C ARG A 267 -6.04 6.82 -13.09
N ASP A 268 -5.59 8.06 -12.86
CA ASP A 268 -5.12 8.96 -13.93
C ASP A 268 -3.93 8.33 -14.69
N ALA A 269 -3.00 7.67 -13.98
CA ALA A 269 -1.87 6.97 -14.58
C ALA A 269 -2.32 5.77 -15.45
N GLY A 270 -3.27 4.97 -14.97
CA GLY A 270 -3.86 3.88 -15.76
C GLY A 270 -4.59 4.40 -17.00
N GLU A 271 -5.34 5.49 -16.86
CA GLU A 271 -6.03 6.14 -17.98
C GLU A 271 -5.02 6.76 -18.97
N GLU A 272 -3.90 7.31 -18.51
CA GLU A 272 -2.84 7.88 -19.37
C GLU A 272 -2.19 6.79 -20.21
N LEU A 273 -1.96 5.61 -19.61
CA LEU A 273 -1.42 4.46 -20.30
C LEU A 273 -2.41 3.86 -21.31
N ALA A 274 -3.68 3.75 -20.93
CA ALA A 274 -4.76 3.27 -21.78
C ALA A 274 -4.97 4.16 -23.02
N GLU A 275 -5.18 5.45 -22.79
CA GLU A 275 -5.62 6.39 -23.83
C GLU A 275 -4.45 7.04 -24.59
N GLY A 276 -3.24 6.96 -24.04
CA GLY A 276 -2.08 7.69 -24.53
C GLY A 276 -2.05 9.15 -24.04
N THR A 277 -0.99 9.87 -24.43
CA THR A 277 -0.76 11.27 -24.10
C THR A 277 -0.52 12.10 -25.35
N GLY A 278 -0.52 13.43 -25.22
CA GLY A 278 -0.23 14.35 -26.32
C GLY A 278 -1.43 14.69 -27.19
N TRP A 279 -1.14 15.37 -28.29
CA TRP A 279 -2.16 15.90 -29.20
C TRP A 279 -2.97 14.80 -29.87
N GLU A 280 -2.38 13.67 -30.24
CA GLU A 280 -3.11 12.59 -30.91
C GLU A 280 -4.20 11.98 -30.02
N ALA A 281 -3.97 11.93 -28.71
CA ALA A 281 -4.95 11.42 -27.73
C ALA A 281 -6.01 12.47 -27.35
N GLU A 282 -5.61 13.74 -27.21
CA GLU A 282 -6.49 14.80 -26.70
C GLU A 282 -7.26 15.53 -27.82
N TYR A 283 -6.67 15.72 -29.01
CA TYR A 283 -7.25 16.51 -30.09
C TYR A 283 -8.63 16.00 -30.58
N PRO A 284 -8.87 14.67 -30.73
CA PRO A 284 -10.18 14.17 -31.13
C PRO A 284 -11.29 14.48 -30.11
N ARG A 285 -10.94 14.67 -28.82
CA ARG A 285 -11.91 14.89 -27.74
C ARG A 285 -12.49 16.30 -27.76
N ASP A 286 -13.68 16.45 -27.20
CA ASP A 286 -14.30 17.76 -27.00
C ASP A 286 -13.91 18.41 -25.66
N ILE A 287 -13.21 17.67 -24.80
CA ILE A 287 -12.60 18.20 -23.58
C ILE A 287 -11.11 17.85 -23.61
N TRP A 288 -10.26 18.88 -23.73
CA TRP A 288 -8.81 18.71 -23.74
C TRP A 288 -8.24 18.84 -22.35
N ARG A 289 -7.47 17.85 -21.91
CA ARG A 289 -6.76 17.82 -20.64
C ARG A 289 -5.31 18.26 -20.86
N LEU A 290 -5.04 19.55 -20.65
CA LEU A 290 -3.75 20.13 -21.04
C LEU A 290 -2.56 19.54 -20.28
N HIS A 291 -2.77 19.07 -19.06
CA HIS A 291 -1.75 18.36 -18.27
C HIS A 291 -1.30 17.03 -18.87
N ARG A 292 -2.01 16.50 -19.87
CA ARG A 292 -1.65 15.30 -20.62
C ARG A 292 -0.90 15.58 -21.92
N ILE A 293 -0.63 16.84 -22.24
CA ILE A 293 0.08 17.21 -23.46
C ILE A 293 1.53 17.54 -23.07
N PRO A 294 2.49 16.66 -23.37
CA PRO A 294 3.89 16.90 -23.06
C PRO A 294 4.40 18.18 -23.73
N GLY A 295 5.27 18.92 -23.06
CA GLY A 295 5.90 20.13 -23.60
C GLY A 295 5.06 21.40 -23.50
N LEU A 296 3.80 21.36 -23.07
CA LEU A 296 3.03 22.58 -22.80
C LEU A 296 3.43 23.20 -21.46
N VAL A 297 3.85 24.46 -21.50
CA VAL A 297 4.03 25.28 -20.29
C VAL A 297 2.67 25.78 -19.83
N LEU A 298 2.06 25.04 -18.88
CA LEU A 298 0.70 25.34 -18.43
C LEU A 298 0.56 26.67 -17.69
N ASN A 299 1.57 27.04 -16.90
CA ASN A 299 1.64 28.30 -16.18
C ASN A 299 3.09 28.59 -15.80
N PRO A 300 3.67 29.74 -16.19
CA PRO A 300 4.92 30.20 -15.61
C PRO A 300 4.76 30.37 -14.09
N GLY A 301 5.58 29.68 -13.29
CA GLY A 301 5.61 29.83 -11.83
C GLY A 301 4.55 29.07 -11.02
N LYS A 302 3.68 28.25 -11.63
CA LYS A 302 2.79 27.31 -10.90
C LYS A 302 3.21 25.86 -11.12
N PRO A 303 2.91 24.94 -10.18
CA PRO A 303 3.30 23.54 -10.32
C PRO A 303 2.74 22.92 -11.61
N ALA A 304 3.56 22.09 -12.26
CA ALA A 304 3.28 21.42 -13.53
C ALA A 304 1.98 20.57 -13.54
N ASN A 305 1.41 20.25 -12.38
CA ASN A 305 0.23 19.41 -12.21
C ASN A 305 -1.12 20.18 -12.17
N SER A 306 -1.19 21.40 -12.70
CA SER A 306 -2.48 22.09 -12.81
C SER A 306 -3.37 21.35 -13.81
N ARG A 307 -4.45 20.71 -13.32
CA ARG A 307 -5.41 19.94 -14.15
C ARG A 307 -6.32 20.85 -14.97
N ILE A 308 -5.73 21.65 -15.87
CA ILE A 308 -6.45 22.56 -16.74
C ILE A 308 -7.19 21.76 -17.81
N ARG A 309 -8.47 22.10 -18.00
CA ARG A 309 -9.34 21.53 -19.03
C ARG A 309 -9.85 22.64 -19.95
N LEU A 310 -9.79 22.42 -21.27
CA LEU A 310 -10.48 23.24 -22.27
C LEU A 310 -11.73 22.49 -22.74
N ARG A 311 -12.89 23.16 -22.71
CA ARG A 311 -14.20 22.56 -22.95
C ARG A 311 -14.81 23.09 -24.23
N PHE A 312 -14.66 22.32 -25.31
CA PHE A 312 -15.26 22.58 -26.62
C PHE A 312 -16.65 21.94 -26.75
N ASP A 313 -17.00 21.03 -25.84
CA ASP A 313 -18.33 20.40 -25.73
C ASP A 313 -19.46 21.41 -25.49
N ARG A 314 -19.13 22.64 -25.07
CA ARG A 314 -20.06 23.74 -24.84
C ARG A 314 -20.36 24.57 -26.10
N LEU A 315 -19.61 24.37 -27.18
CA LEU A 315 -19.86 25.05 -28.45
C LEU A 315 -21.03 24.35 -29.16
N ALA A 316 -22.12 25.07 -29.38
CA ALA A 316 -23.35 24.50 -29.94
C ALA A 316 -23.18 24.04 -31.40
N GLN A 317 -22.49 24.84 -32.23
CA GLN A 317 -22.33 24.54 -33.65
C GLN A 317 -21.10 23.63 -33.89
N PRO A 318 -21.26 22.45 -34.54
CA PRO A 318 -20.14 21.52 -34.77
C PRO A 318 -19.00 22.10 -35.60
N TRP A 319 -19.32 22.89 -36.64
CA TRP A 319 -18.31 23.52 -37.49
C TRP A 319 -17.45 24.52 -36.71
N LEU A 320 -18.05 25.26 -35.78
CA LEU A 320 -17.35 26.22 -34.93
C LEU A 320 -16.47 25.47 -33.93
N ARG A 321 -16.94 24.33 -33.41
CA ARG A 321 -16.17 23.46 -32.52
C ARG A 321 -14.87 22.99 -33.17
N ASP A 322 -14.94 22.47 -34.40
CA ASP A 322 -13.77 21.97 -35.12
C ASP A 322 -12.77 23.07 -35.46
N LEU A 323 -13.25 24.24 -35.90
CA LEU A 323 -12.41 25.41 -36.14
C LEU A 323 -11.76 25.91 -34.84
N SER A 324 -12.52 25.97 -33.75
CA SER A 324 -12.03 26.37 -32.44
C SER A 324 -10.91 25.43 -31.97
N LYS A 325 -11.11 24.12 -32.09
CA LYS A 325 -10.08 23.11 -31.77
C LYS A 325 -8.81 23.34 -32.61
N ARG A 326 -8.92 23.45 -33.95
CA ARG A 326 -7.76 23.72 -34.83
C ARG A 326 -7.00 24.98 -34.43
N TRP A 327 -7.72 26.08 -34.24
CA TRP A 327 -7.13 27.37 -33.89
C TRP A 327 -6.48 27.35 -32.50
N THR A 328 -7.14 26.77 -31.50
CA THR A 328 -6.59 26.62 -30.15
C THR A 328 -5.31 25.79 -30.14
N ARG A 329 -5.24 24.66 -30.88
CA ARG A 329 -4.02 23.87 -31.01
C ARG A 329 -2.88 24.69 -31.60
N LEU A 330 -3.14 25.46 -32.66
CA LEU A 330 -2.14 26.34 -33.28
C LEU A 330 -1.60 27.34 -32.24
N ARG A 331 -2.48 28.06 -31.53
CA ARG A 331 -2.06 29.06 -30.53
C ARG A 331 -1.21 28.46 -29.41
N LEU A 332 -1.61 27.31 -28.88
CA LEU A 332 -0.85 26.60 -27.84
C LEU A 332 0.51 26.13 -28.37
N SER A 333 0.55 25.61 -29.60
CA SER A 333 1.79 25.13 -30.22
C SER A 333 2.74 26.27 -30.60
N SER A 334 2.22 27.47 -30.85
CA SER A 334 3.00 28.70 -31.07
C SER A 334 3.51 29.35 -29.78
N GLY A 335 3.33 28.71 -28.61
CA GLY A 335 3.84 29.20 -27.33
C GLY A 335 2.95 30.22 -26.63
N LEU A 336 1.70 30.41 -27.06
CA LEU A 336 0.79 31.30 -26.36
C LEU A 336 0.42 30.74 -24.98
N SER A 337 0.28 31.62 -23.99
CA SER A 337 -0.04 31.21 -22.63
C SER A 337 -1.40 30.47 -22.57
N VAL A 338 -1.45 29.42 -21.75
CA VAL A 338 -2.69 28.66 -21.52
C VAL A 338 -3.79 29.56 -20.96
N GLY A 339 -3.46 30.51 -20.08
CA GLY A 339 -4.43 31.45 -19.52
C GLY A 339 -5.12 32.30 -20.59
N THR A 340 -4.37 32.78 -21.59
CA THR A 340 -4.93 33.50 -22.74
C THR A 340 -5.86 32.60 -23.55
N VAL A 341 -5.42 31.38 -23.84
CA VAL A 341 -6.21 30.40 -24.61
C VAL A 341 -7.50 30.01 -23.89
N GLN A 342 -7.50 29.90 -22.56
CA GLN A 342 -8.71 29.66 -21.78
C GLN A 342 -9.73 30.80 -21.96
N SER A 343 -9.26 32.04 -21.92
CA SER A 343 -10.11 33.22 -22.16
C SER A 343 -10.66 33.24 -23.59
N ASP A 344 -9.85 32.87 -24.58
CA ASP A 344 -10.28 32.76 -25.98
C ASP A 344 -11.40 31.72 -26.15
N VAL A 345 -11.23 30.51 -25.58
CA VAL A 345 -12.24 29.45 -25.64
C VAL A 345 -13.53 29.88 -24.92
N ALA A 346 -13.43 30.59 -23.80
CA ALA A 346 -14.59 31.14 -23.11
C ALA A 346 -15.32 32.21 -23.93
N ALA A 347 -14.59 33.04 -24.68
CA ALA A 347 -15.19 34.02 -25.61
C ALA A 347 -15.90 33.32 -26.78
N LEU A 348 -15.28 32.30 -27.38
CA LEU A 348 -15.89 31.50 -28.44
C LEU A 348 -17.14 30.75 -27.95
N THR A 349 -17.12 30.24 -26.72
CA THR A 349 -18.29 29.59 -26.10
C THR A 349 -19.46 30.57 -26.03
N ARG A 350 -19.24 31.79 -25.54
CA ARG A 350 -20.28 32.83 -25.50
C ARG A 350 -20.75 33.24 -26.90
N PHE A 351 -19.83 33.38 -27.85
CA PHE A 351 -20.19 33.70 -29.24
C PHE A 351 -21.09 32.63 -29.86
N SER A 352 -20.85 31.35 -29.54
CA SER A 352 -21.67 30.24 -30.04
C SER A 352 -23.14 30.31 -29.59
N GLU A 353 -23.46 31.04 -28.53
CA GLU A 353 -24.84 31.23 -28.06
C GLU A 353 -25.65 32.18 -28.97
N PHE A 354 -24.98 32.95 -29.83
CA PHE A 354 -25.60 33.95 -30.73
C PHE A 354 -25.69 33.50 -32.19
N LEU A 355 -25.24 32.28 -32.51
CA LEU A 355 -25.25 31.68 -33.85
C LEU A 355 -26.32 30.59 -33.94
#